data_AF-A0A935IXF1-F1
#
_entry.id   AF-A0A935IXF1-F1
#
_cell.length_a   1.000
_cell.length_b   1.000
_cell.length_c   1.000
_cell.angle_alpha   90.00
_cell.angle_beta   90.00
_cell.angle_gamma   90.00
#
_symmetry.space_group_name_H-M   'P 1'
#
loop_
_entity.id
_entity.type
_entity.pdbx_description
1 polymer ?
#
loop_
_entity_poly.entity_id
_entity_poly.type
_entity_poly.pdbx_seq_one_letter_code
_entity_poly.pdbx_strand_id
1 'polypeptide(L)'
;MAAAPGHIVIACDKFKGSLTAAQVVEAIRDGIASAAPGREVRAVLVADGGDGTLAAAESVGFRHVPVTVAGPTGSPNVSGYAVRAGTAVVELADACGIVHLPGGVKAPLTATSRGLGQVLAAALDDPSVTSVVMGIGGSASNDGGAGMLAALGARLLDTGGRELPDGGGALVDLAALDLSGLHPRLREVSLTVACDVNNPLLGESGAVAIFGPQKGAGEAERVVLEAGLARFASLVTEAMGRDDTGLPGAGAAGGVGYAAQAVLGAAMRPGVELVLELMGFEALCEGASLVVTGEGSLDRQTLLGKTPAGVARAAQAHGIPVVAVCGRSLLSAEDVAASGIAQVYALTDLEPDPAVCMSDAARLLRAPGPPRLTRWPNLIWRTLGPRWPIRPSVDDAVLSVPKTEQGAVLARTLTGWANEPKGICGVR
;
A
#
# COMPACT_ATOMS: atom_id res chain seq x y z
N MET A 1 -12.43 -21.36 -30.99
CA MET A 1 -13.21 -20.23 -30.41
C MET A 1 -12.27 -19.04 -30.34
N ALA A 2 -12.59 -17.95 -31.03
CA ALA A 2 -11.80 -16.72 -30.94
C ALA A 2 -11.91 -16.19 -29.50
N ALA A 3 -10.78 -15.82 -28.91
CA ALA A 3 -10.75 -15.15 -27.62
C ALA A 3 -11.53 -13.83 -27.72
N ALA A 4 -12.14 -13.38 -26.62
CA ALA A 4 -12.91 -12.14 -26.54
C ALA A 4 -12.06 -11.01 -27.13
N PRO A 5 -12.63 -10.17 -28.02
CA PRO A 5 -11.91 -9.05 -28.59
C PRO A 5 -11.37 -8.15 -27.47
N GLY A 6 -10.15 -7.61 -27.65
CA GLY A 6 -9.48 -6.74 -26.67
C GLY A 6 -8.13 -7.27 -26.18
N HIS A 7 -7.33 -6.39 -25.61
CA HIS A 7 -6.02 -6.71 -25.02
C HIS A 7 -6.17 -7.15 -23.56
N ILE A 8 -5.05 -7.59 -22.97
CA ILE A 8 -4.94 -7.89 -21.54
C ILE A 8 -4.12 -6.78 -20.88
N VAL A 9 -4.54 -6.36 -19.69
CA VAL A 9 -3.75 -5.45 -18.84
C VAL A 9 -3.15 -6.26 -17.69
N ILE A 10 -1.84 -6.11 -17.47
CA ILE A 10 -1.16 -6.65 -16.29
C ILE A 10 -0.86 -5.50 -15.34
N ALA A 11 -1.33 -5.59 -14.10
CA ALA A 11 -1.16 -4.59 -13.05
C ALA A 11 -0.86 -5.32 -11.73
N CYS A 12 0.40 -5.71 -11.55
CA CYS A 12 0.85 -6.53 -10.42
C CYS A 12 1.83 -5.79 -9.52
N ASP A 13 1.80 -6.13 -8.24
CA ASP A 13 2.84 -5.80 -7.27
C ASP A 13 3.97 -6.83 -7.31
N LYS A 14 5.05 -6.52 -6.59
CA LYS A 14 6.15 -7.43 -6.30
C LYS A 14 5.69 -8.64 -5.50
N PHE A 15 6.40 -9.74 -5.70
CA PHE A 15 6.30 -10.90 -4.81
C PHE A 15 7.38 -10.73 -3.75
N LYS A 16 7.00 -10.15 -2.60
CA LYS A 16 7.94 -9.75 -1.54
C LYS A 16 8.92 -10.87 -1.19
N GLY A 17 10.22 -10.56 -1.27
CA GLY A 17 11.31 -11.52 -1.02
C GLY A 17 11.58 -12.52 -2.14
N SER A 18 10.96 -12.35 -3.32
CA SER A 18 11.09 -13.25 -4.47
C SER A 18 11.33 -12.47 -5.78
N LEU A 19 10.32 -11.76 -6.29
CA LEU A 19 10.38 -11.04 -7.56
C LEU A 19 9.97 -9.57 -7.39
N THR A 20 10.66 -8.68 -8.11
CA THR A 20 10.20 -7.30 -8.33
C THR A 20 8.91 -7.28 -9.16
N ALA A 21 8.14 -6.19 -9.09
CA ALA A 21 6.93 -6.03 -9.90
C ALA A 21 7.22 -6.19 -11.40
N ALA A 22 8.35 -5.65 -11.89
CA ALA A 22 8.78 -5.79 -13.28
C ALA A 22 9.01 -7.26 -13.68
N GLN A 23 9.66 -8.04 -12.82
CA GLN A 23 9.87 -9.47 -13.06
C GLN A 23 8.58 -10.28 -13.03
N VAL A 24 7.62 -9.92 -12.16
CA VAL A 24 6.28 -10.55 -12.14
C VAL A 24 5.55 -10.26 -13.45
N VAL A 25 5.52 -8.99 -13.87
CA VAL A 25 4.88 -8.57 -15.12
C VAL A 25 5.48 -9.29 -16.31
N GLU A 26 6.81 -9.39 -16.38
CA GLU A 26 7.49 -10.05 -17.50
C GLU A 26 7.21 -11.56 -17.53
N ALA A 27 7.23 -12.22 -16.36
CA ALA A 27 6.92 -13.64 -16.29
C ALA A 27 5.47 -13.95 -16.73
N ILE A 28 4.51 -13.10 -16.37
CA ILE A 28 3.11 -13.22 -16.79
C ILE A 28 2.99 -12.94 -18.30
N ARG A 29 3.67 -11.91 -18.82
CA ARG A 29 3.69 -11.57 -20.24
C ARG A 29 4.20 -12.74 -21.09
N ASP A 30 5.29 -13.37 -20.68
CA ASP A 30 5.85 -14.56 -21.31
C ASP A 30 4.84 -15.73 -21.33
N GLY A 31 4.17 -15.97 -20.19
CA GLY A 31 3.13 -16.99 -20.08
C GLY A 31 1.95 -16.74 -21.03
N ILE A 32 1.51 -15.48 -21.14
CA ILE A 32 0.45 -15.07 -22.07
C ILE A 32 0.89 -15.25 -23.52
N ALA A 33 2.09 -14.79 -23.87
CA ALA A 33 2.61 -14.88 -25.23
C ALA A 33 2.72 -16.33 -25.71
N SER A 34 3.09 -17.26 -24.82
CA SER A 34 3.13 -18.69 -25.11
C SER A 34 1.73 -19.31 -25.25
N ALA A 35 0.75 -18.90 -24.45
CA ALA A 35 -0.56 -19.53 -24.41
C ALA A 35 -1.57 -18.93 -25.43
N ALA A 36 -1.44 -17.64 -25.74
CA ALA A 36 -2.28 -16.90 -26.68
C ALA A 36 -1.42 -15.99 -27.59
N PRO A 37 -0.69 -16.58 -28.57
CA PRO A 37 0.12 -15.81 -29.49
C PRO A 37 -0.69 -14.72 -30.22
N GLY A 38 -0.12 -13.53 -30.33
CA GLY A 38 -0.77 -12.38 -30.98
C GLY A 38 -1.78 -11.62 -30.12
N ARG A 39 -2.00 -12.04 -28.87
CA ARG A 39 -2.78 -11.25 -27.90
C ARG A 39 -1.95 -10.02 -27.48
N GLU A 40 -2.52 -8.83 -27.67
CA GLU A 40 -1.91 -7.61 -27.16
C GLU A 40 -1.92 -7.61 -25.63
N VAL A 41 -0.78 -7.22 -25.04
CA VAL A 41 -0.58 -7.13 -23.59
C VAL A 41 -0.03 -5.76 -23.25
N ARG A 42 -0.80 -4.99 -22.48
CA ARG A 42 -0.36 -3.75 -21.85
C ARG A 42 -0.06 -4.04 -20.39
N ALA A 43 0.92 -3.35 -19.82
CA ALA A 43 1.25 -3.57 -18.43
C ALA A 43 1.66 -2.29 -17.74
N VAL A 44 1.47 -2.31 -16.43
CA VAL A 44 1.84 -1.26 -15.50
C VAL A 44 2.39 -1.91 -14.23
N LEU A 45 3.43 -1.30 -13.66
CA LEU A 45 3.92 -1.71 -12.35
C LEU A 45 3.03 -1.06 -11.29
N VAL A 46 2.57 -1.85 -10.31
CA VAL A 46 1.76 -1.32 -9.21
C VAL A 46 2.54 -1.50 -7.91
N ALA A 47 2.33 -0.57 -6.99
CA ALA A 47 2.84 -0.59 -5.63
C ALA A 47 1.74 -0.07 -4.69
N ASP A 48 1.85 -0.40 -3.41
CA ASP A 48 0.96 0.01 -2.32
C ASP A 48 1.30 1.40 -1.75
N GLY A 49 2.04 2.22 -2.49
CA GLY A 49 2.61 3.47 -1.96
C GLY A 49 3.86 3.26 -1.10
N GLY A 50 4.42 2.06 -1.07
CA GLY A 50 5.71 1.76 -0.49
C GLY A 50 6.81 1.59 -1.54
N ASP A 51 7.67 0.61 -1.26
CA ASP A 51 8.81 0.23 -2.09
C ASP A 51 8.37 -0.13 -3.53
N GLY A 52 8.95 0.56 -4.52
CA GLY A 52 8.69 0.34 -5.95
C GLY A 52 7.74 1.34 -6.62
N THR A 53 7.22 2.32 -5.88
CA THR A 53 6.38 3.42 -6.40
C THR A 53 7.16 4.33 -7.37
N LEU A 54 8.43 4.63 -7.05
CA LEU A 54 9.33 5.42 -7.89
C LEU A 54 9.62 4.70 -9.21
N ALA A 55 9.99 3.42 -9.14
CA ALA A 55 10.21 2.57 -10.31
C ALA A 55 8.95 2.43 -11.17
N ALA A 56 7.76 2.37 -10.55
CA ALA A 56 6.51 2.39 -11.29
C ALA A 56 6.36 3.69 -12.08
N ALA A 57 6.57 4.86 -11.46
CA ALA A 57 6.48 6.15 -12.14
C ALA A 57 7.46 6.25 -13.33
N GLU A 58 8.69 5.80 -13.16
CA GLU A 58 9.68 5.77 -14.25
C GLU A 58 9.23 4.88 -15.42
N SER A 59 8.57 3.75 -15.14
CA SER A 59 8.07 2.83 -16.16
C SER A 59 7.03 3.43 -17.10
N VAL A 60 6.35 4.51 -16.67
CA VAL A 60 5.38 5.26 -17.48
C VAL A 60 5.92 6.60 -17.97
N GLY A 61 7.24 6.80 -17.93
CA GLY A 61 7.90 7.95 -18.56
C GLY A 61 8.02 9.19 -17.66
N PHE A 62 7.94 9.03 -16.33
CA PHE A 62 8.49 10.07 -15.45
C PHE A 62 10.02 10.09 -15.59
N ARG A 63 10.59 11.30 -15.65
CA ARG A 63 12.02 11.48 -15.73
C ARG A 63 12.62 11.35 -14.34
N HIS A 64 13.51 10.39 -14.15
CA HIS A 64 14.28 10.26 -12.90
C HIS A 64 15.27 11.41 -12.73
N VAL A 65 15.36 11.94 -11.51
CA VAL A 65 16.33 12.95 -11.07
C VAL A 65 17.11 12.37 -9.88
N PRO A 66 18.38 11.97 -10.08
CA PRO A 66 19.15 11.36 -9.02
C PRO A 66 19.62 12.40 -8.00
N VAL A 67 19.62 12.01 -6.72
CA VAL A 67 20.06 12.84 -5.59
C VAL A 67 20.83 11.95 -4.62
N THR A 68 21.99 12.41 -4.14
CA THR A 68 22.69 11.74 -3.04
C THR A 68 22.14 12.25 -1.71
N VAL A 69 21.63 11.35 -0.90
CA VAL A 69 20.94 11.64 0.37
C VAL A 69 21.50 10.78 1.50
N ALA A 70 21.10 11.07 2.73
CA ALA A 70 21.36 10.23 3.88
C ALA A 70 20.46 9.00 3.84
N GLY A 71 21.06 7.82 3.84
CA GLY A 71 20.38 6.56 4.11
C GLY A 71 19.87 6.48 5.55
N PRO A 72 19.26 5.35 5.95
CA PRO A 72 18.59 5.23 7.25
C PRO A 72 19.53 5.42 8.44
N THR A 73 20.84 5.22 8.30
CA THR A 73 21.85 5.40 9.36
C THR A 73 22.76 6.60 9.14
N GLY A 74 22.39 7.54 8.25
CA GLY A 74 23.20 8.70 7.88
C GLY A 74 24.27 8.43 6.81
N SER A 75 24.57 7.18 6.50
CA SER A 75 25.47 6.81 5.41
C SER A 75 24.92 7.29 4.06
N PRO A 76 25.76 7.82 3.14
CA PRO A 76 25.28 8.27 1.84
C PRO A 76 24.57 7.16 1.04
N ASN A 77 23.46 7.50 0.40
CA ASN A 77 22.68 6.67 -0.50
C ASN A 77 22.37 7.46 -1.78
N VAL A 78 22.44 6.80 -2.94
CA VAL A 78 22.01 7.40 -4.21
C VAL A 78 20.55 7.03 -4.42
N SER A 79 19.69 8.02 -4.33
CA SER A 79 18.23 7.93 -4.47
C SER A 79 17.79 8.93 -5.54
N GLY A 80 16.52 9.27 -5.61
CA GLY A 80 16.03 10.35 -6.46
C GLY A 80 14.52 10.55 -6.34
N TYR A 81 14.02 11.41 -7.22
CA TYR A 81 12.60 11.55 -7.47
C TYR A 81 12.32 11.44 -8.96
N ALA A 82 11.10 11.07 -9.33
CA ALA A 82 10.68 11.02 -10.72
C ALA A 82 9.66 12.13 -10.99
N VAL A 83 9.81 12.88 -12.10
CA VAL A 83 8.94 14.02 -12.40
C VAL A 83 8.33 13.94 -13.80
N ARG A 84 7.04 14.29 -13.90
CA ARG A 84 6.31 14.40 -15.17
C ARG A 84 5.17 15.40 -15.03
N ALA A 85 5.07 16.33 -15.98
CA ALA A 85 3.97 17.30 -16.06
C ALA A 85 3.68 18.03 -14.73
N GLY A 86 4.74 18.38 -13.98
CA GLY A 86 4.65 19.09 -12.71
C GLY A 86 4.33 18.23 -11.47
N THR A 87 4.12 16.94 -11.63
CA THR A 87 4.01 15.99 -10.51
C THR A 87 5.35 15.32 -10.27
N ALA A 88 5.89 15.45 -9.07
CA ALA A 88 7.02 14.65 -8.60
C ALA A 88 6.55 13.45 -7.77
N VAL A 89 7.26 12.33 -7.87
CA VAL A 89 7.07 11.13 -7.07
C VAL A 89 8.35 10.91 -6.27
N VAL A 90 8.22 10.86 -4.95
CA VAL A 90 9.31 10.59 -4.01
C VAL A 90 8.98 9.34 -3.22
N GLU A 91 10.01 8.57 -2.86
CA GLU A 91 9.83 7.31 -2.16
C GLU A 91 10.77 7.22 -0.95
N LEU A 92 10.20 7.03 0.24
CA LEU A 92 10.95 6.87 1.48
C LEU A 92 11.81 5.62 1.42
N ALA A 93 11.27 4.51 0.90
CA ALA A 93 11.97 3.24 0.84
C ALA A 93 13.28 3.35 0.03
N ASP A 94 13.26 4.06 -1.11
CA ASP A 94 14.42 4.30 -1.96
C ASP A 94 15.47 5.23 -1.31
N ALA A 95 15.04 6.20 -0.51
CA ALA A 95 15.94 7.17 0.13
C ALA A 95 16.56 6.62 1.43
N CYS A 96 15.72 6.16 2.35
CA CYS A 96 16.08 5.78 3.72
C CYS A 96 15.24 4.59 4.24
N GLY A 97 14.84 3.69 3.35
CA GLY A 97 14.10 2.49 3.69
C GLY A 97 14.90 1.43 4.45
N ILE A 98 14.19 0.44 4.97
CA ILE A 98 14.75 -0.71 5.68
C ILE A 98 15.73 -1.53 4.81
N VAL A 99 15.55 -1.48 3.48
CA VAL A 99 16.40 -2.17 2.51
C VAL A 99 17.79 -1.55 2.38
N HIS A 100 17.96 -0.27 2.78
CA HIS A 100 19.25 0.43 2.76
C HIS A 100 19.98 0.36 4.12
N LEU A 101 19.49 -0.45 5.07
CA LEU A 101 20.22 -0.67 6.33
C LEU A 101 21.54 -1.41 6.04
N PRO A 102 22.69 -0.88 6.47
CA PRO A 102 23.99 -1.54 6.26
C PRO A 102 24.00 -2.95 6.85
N GLY A 103 24.24 -3.96 6.00
CA GLY A 103 24.22 -5.37 6.40
C GLY A 103 22.87 -5.86 6.92
N GLY A 104 21.77 -5.15 6.68
CA GLY A 104 20.46 -5.45 7.23
C GLY A 104 20.34 -5.24 8.75
N VAL A 105 21.33 -4.59 9.38
CA VAL A 105 21.35 -4.37 10.83
C VAL A 105 20.35 -3.28 11.19
N LYS A 106 19.35 -3.63 11.99
CA LYS A 106 18.28 -2.71 12.42
C LYS A 106 18.81 -1.71 13.45
N ALA A 107 18.33 -0.47 13.35
CA ALA A 107 18.76 0.65 14.19
C ALA A 107 17.53 1.40 14.75
N PRO A 108 16.70 0.76 15.59
CA PRO A 108 15.36 1.28 15.94
C PRO A 108 15.36 2.67 16.59
N LEU A 109 16.42 3.03 17.33
CA LEU A 109 16.54 4.33 18.00
C LEU A 109 17.16 5.43 17.13
N THR A 110 18.06 5.06 16.21
CA THR A 110 18.89 6.02 15.47
C THR A 110 18.55 6.09 13.98
N ALA A 111 17.73 5.17 13.46
CA ALA A 111 17.30 5.24 12.08
C ALA A 111 16.49 6.51 11.81
N THR A 112 16.75 7.18 10.68
CA THR A 112 16.25 8.52 10.37
C THR A 112 15.49 8.59 9.05
N SER A 113 14.52 9.51 8.99
CA SER A 113 13.79 9.91 7.78
C SER A 113 14.47 11.06 7.01
N ARG A 114 15.67 11.48 7.40
CA ARG A 114 16.40 12.62 6.79
C ARG A 114 16.54 12.51 5.27
N GLY A 115 16.82 11.30 4.77
CA GLY A 115 16.95 11.06 3.33
C GLY A 115 15.70 11.46 2.53
N LEU A 116 14.51 11.11 3.05
CA LEU A 116 13.25 11.51 2.43
C LEU A 116 13.12 13.04 2.36
N GLY A 117 13.43 13.75 3.45
CA GLY A 117 13.37 15.21 3.45
C GLY A 117 14.36 15.85 2.47
N GLN A 118 15.53 15.25 2.26
CA GLN A 118 16.50 15.72 1.27
C GLN A 118 16.04 15.49 -0.18
N VAL A 119 15.43 14.33 -0.47
CA VAL A 119 14.79 14.08 -1.79
C VAL A 119 13.64 15.06 -2.00
N LEU A 120 12.81 15.28 -0.98
CA LEU A 120 11.68 16.22 -1.07
C LEU A 120 12.17 17.65 -1.27
N ALA A 121 13.22 18.10 -0.56
CA ALA A 121 13.84 19.41 -0.80
C ALA A 121 14.32 19.53 -2.25
N ALA A 122 15.00 18.52 -2.79
CA ALA A 122 15.46 18.54 -4.19
C ALA A 122 14.30 18.56 -5.21
N ALA A 123 13.18 17.91 -4.92
CA ALA A 123 11.96 17.99 -5.74
C ALA A 123 11.32 19.39 -5.62
N LEU A 124 11.30 19.96 -4.42
CA LEU A 124 10.82 21.32 -4.18
C LEU A 124 11.75 22.38 -4.75
N ASP A 125 13.01 22.10 -5.06
CA ASP A 125 13.89 23.05 -5.76
C ASP A 125 13.60 23.10 -7.28
N ASP A 126 12.96 22.07 -7.85
CA ASP A 126 12.58 22.07 -9.27
C ASP A 126 11.34 22.96 -9.50
N PRO A 127 11.47 24.11 -10.19
CA PRO A 127 10.38 25.07 -10.35
C PRO A 127 9.21 24.51 -11.19
N SER A 128 9.41 23.42 -11.93
CA SER A 128 8.33 22.77 -12.66
C SER A 128 7.40 21.95 -11.76
N VAL A 129 7.85 21.57 -10.56
CA VAL A 129 7.08 20.75 -9.62
C VAL A 129 6.01 21.61 -8.95
N THR A 130 4.75 21.23 -9.13
CA THR A 130 3.57 21.86 -8.52
C THR A 130 2.86 20.93 -7.53
N SER A 131 3.13 19.63 -7.61
CA SER A 131 2.60 18.62 -6.70
C SER A 131 3.64 17.54 -6.44
N VAL A 132 3.60 16.94 -5.24
CA VAL A 132 4.44 15.81 -4.87
C VAL A 132 3.56 14.68 -4.33
N VAL A 133 3.78 13.48 -4.85
CA VAL A 133 3.29 12.23 -4.28
C VAL A 133 4.41 11.54 -3.52
N MET A 134 4.17 11.25 -2.26
CA MET A 134 5.10 10.57 -1.37
C MET A 134 4.67 9.14 -1.10
N GLY A 135 5.48 8.18 -1.52
CA GLY A 135 5.38 6.80 -1.06
C GLY A 135 6.18 6.61 0.22
N ILE A 136 5.53 6.29 1.35
CA ILE A 136 6.19 6.23 2.67
C ILE A 136 6.35 4.80 3.23
N GLY A 137 5.87 3.78 2.53
CA GLY A 137 6.06 2.39 2.94
C GLY A 137 7.53 1.97 3.02
N GLY A 138 7.82 0.87 3.72
CA GLY A 138 9.18 0.31 3.79
C GLY A 138 10.17 1.05 4.70
N SER A 139 9.71 1.92 5.59
CA SER A 139 10.54 2.72 6.49
C SER A 139 11.42 1.92 7.46
N ALA A 140 12.63 2.42 7.72
CA ALA A 140 13.52 1.93 8.79
C ALA A 140 13.32 2.64 10.14
N SER A 141 12.86 3.90 10.14
CA SER A 141 12.85 4.79 11.31
C SER A 141 11.56 4.75 12.13
N ASN A 142 11.63 5.18 13.39
CA ASN A 142 10.48 5.61 14.21
C ASN A 142 10.74 7.01 14.79
N ASP A 143 11.18 7.92 13.92
CA ASP A 143 11.60 9.28 14.29
C ASP A 143 10.49 10.31 14.13
N GLY A 144 9.23 9.91 13.92
CA GLY A 144 8.11 10.84 13.82
C GLY A 144 8.15 11.74 12.57
N GLY A 145 9.06 11.47 11.62
CA GLY A 145 9.36 12.42 10.54
C GLY A 145 10.28 13.58 10.95
N ALA A 146 10.89 13.54 12.15
CA ALA A 146 11.81 14.57 12.62
C ALA A 146 13.00 14.78 11.67
N GLY A 147 13.62 13.71 11.18
CA GLY A 147 14.70 13.79 10.20
C GLY A 147 14.26 14.46 8.89
N MET A 148 13.07 14.10 8.40
CA MET A 148 12.46 14.71 7.21
C MET A 148 12.25 16.22 7.41
N LEU A 149 11.64 16.63 8.52
CA LEU A 149 11.42 18.05 8.81
C LEU A 149 12.74 18.81 8.97
N ALA A 150 13.73 18.21 9.62
CA ALA A 150 15.05 18.83 9.76
C ALA A 150 15.73 19.07 8.41
N ALA A 151 15.65 18.12 7.47
CA ALA A 151 16.15 18.30 6.12
C ALA A 151 15.38 19.36 5.31
N LEU A 152 14.12 19.62 5.67
CA LEU A 152 13.30 20.68 5.09
C LEU A 152 13.50 22.04 5.77
N GLY A 153 14.39 22.16 6.77
CA GLY A 153 14.75 23.42 7.43
C GLY A 153 14.11 23.67 8.79
N ALA A 154 13.37 22.71 9.35
CA ALA A 154 12.98 22.79 10.76
C ALA A 154 14.18 22.57 11.68
N ARG A 155 14.15 23.15 12.87
CA ARG A 155 15.17 22.93 13.90
C ARG A 155 14.55 22.28 15.13
N LEU A 156 15.11 21.14 15.51
CA LEU A 156 14.71 20.34 16.67
C LEU A 156 15.80 20.50 17.74
N LEU A 157 15.48 21.16 18.84
CA LEU A 157 16.48 21.67 19.78
C LEU A 157 16.36 21.01 21.16
N ASP A 158 17.50 20.69 21.77
CA ASP A 158 17.60 20.28 23.16
C ASP A 158 17.44 21.49 24.13
N THR A 159 17.46 21.22 25.44
CA THR A 159 17.35 22.27 26.48
C THR A 159 18.52 23.27 26.47
N GLY A 160 19.64 22.93 25.84
CA GLY A 160 20.80 23.79 25.63
C GLY A 160 20.75 24.58 24.32
N GLY A 161 19.69 24.45 23.53
CA GLY A 161 19.53 25.10 22.23
C GLY A 161 20.37 24.48 21.11
N ARG A 162 20.88 23.25 21.29
CA ARG A 162 21.62 22.51 20.25
C ARG A 162 20.67 21.62 19.46
N GLU A 163 20.99 21.42 18.19
CA GLU A 163 20.22 20.50 17.35
C GLU A 163 20.37 19.07 17.83
N LEU A 164 19.25 18.36 17.90
CA LEU A 164 19.23 16.95 18.25
C LEU A 164 19.91 16.10 17.16
N PRO A 165 20.56 15.00 17.55
CA PRO A 165 20.95 13.99 16.59
C PRO A 165 19.72 13.33 15.96
N ASP A 166 19.96 12.70 14.81
CA ASP A 166 18.95 11.95 14.07
C ASP A 166 18.44 10.71 14.83
N GLY A 167 17.17 10.37 14.59
CA GLY A 167 16.51 9.17 15.10
C GLY A 167 15.50 9.42 16.22
N GLY A 168 14.55 8.49 16.37
CA GLY A 168 13.44 8.61 17.32
C GLY A 168 13.88 8.56 18.79
N GLY A 169 15.02 7.93 19.08
CA GLY A 169 15.55 7.84 20.44
C GLY A 169 15.96 9.20 21.02
N ALA A 170 16.39 10.14 20.16
CA ALA A 170 16.81 11.48 20.58
C ALA A 170 15.63 12.39 20.96
N LEU A 171 14.42 12.07 20.51
CA LEU A 171 13.24 12.91 20.70
C LEU A 171 12.81 13.04 22.16
N VAL A 172 13.26 12.15 23.04
CA VAL A 172 13.03 12.28 24.50
C VAL A 172 13.66 13.56 25.07
N ASP A 173 14.72 14.05 24.45
CA ASP A 173 15.46 15.25 24.87
C ASP A 173 15.00 16.53 24.15
N LEU A 174 13.99 16.42 23.28
CA LEU A 174 13.48 17.54 22.49
C LEU A 174 12.83 18.61 23.38
N ALA A 175 13.41 19.79 23.44
CA ALA A 175 12.94 20.90 24.24
C ALA A 175 12.15 21.93 23.44
N ALA A 176 12.52 22.20 22.20
CA ALA A 176 11.89 23.19 21.35
C ALA A 176 11.87 22.78 19.87
N LEU A 177 10.84 23.24 19.16
CA LEU A 177 10.66 23.04 17.72
C LEU A 177 10.51 24.39 17.03
N ASP A 178 11.41 24.68 16.08
CA ASP A 178 11.34 25.87 15.24
C ASP A 178 11.03 25.46 13.79
N LEU A 179 9.86 25.86 13.31
CA LEU A 179 9.36 25.58 11.96
C LEU A 179 9.51 26.77 11.00
N SER A 180 10.08 27.90 11.46
CA SER A 180 10.17 29.13 10.66
C SER A 180 11.08 28.99 9.45
N GLY A 181 12.06 28.07 9.51
CA GLY A 181 12.99 27.76 8.44
C GLY A 181 12.50 26.73 7.42
N LEU A 182 11.25 26.24 7.54
CA LEU A 182 10.72 25.26 6.59
C LEU A 182 10.77 25.78 5.15
N HIS A 183 11.09 24.86 4.23
CA HIS A 183 11.27 25.14 2.82
C HIS A 183 10.10 25.96 2.24
N PRO A 184 10.34 27.16 1.67
CA PRO A 184 9.28 28.12 1.34
C PRO A 184 8.26 27.57 0.35
N ARG A 185 8.69 26.72 -0.60
CA ARG A 185 7.82 26.12 -1.60
C ARG A 185 6.80 25.11 -1.06
N LEU A 186 6.91 24.69 0.21
CA LEU A 186 5.88 23.87 0.87
C LEU A 186 4.51 24.57 0.92
N ARG A 187 4.46 25.90 0.80
CA ARG A 187 3.21 26.68 0.75
C ARG A 187 2.56 26.72 -0.64
N GLU A 188 3.32 26.36 -1.67
CA GLU A 188 2.92 26.49 -3.09
C GLU A 188 2.65 25.13 -3.74
N VAL A 189 3.26 24.08 -3.20
CA VAL A 189 3.22 22.72 -3.74
C VAL A 189 2.23 21.87 -2.96
N SER A 190 1.35 21.18 -3.65
CA SER A 190 0.44 20.23 -3.00
C SER A 190 1.16 18.92 -2.68
N LEU A 191 0.96 18.41 -1.47
CA LEU A 191 1.58 17.17 -1.01
C LEU A 191 0.51 16.10 -0.80
N THR A 192 0.73 14.91 -1.36
CA THR A 192 -0.12 13.75 -1.13
C THR A 192 0.74 12.57 -0.70
N VAL A 193 0.32 11.88 0.35
CA VAL A 193 0.97 10.66 0.83
C VAL A 193 0.13 9.45 0.42
N ALA A 194 0.78 8.46 -0.17
CA ALA A 194 0.22 7.15 -0.40
C ALA A 194 0.28 6.35 0.92
N CYS A 195 -0.87 6.05 1.51
CA CYS A 195 -0.95 5.39 2.82
C CYS A 195 -2.15 4.45 2.93
N ASP A 196 -1.86 3.18 3.22
CA ASP A 196 -2.86 2.12 3.36
C ASP A 196 -3.12 1.70 4.83
N VAL A 197 -2.54 2.43 5.79
CA VAL A 197 -2.72 2.15 7.22
C VAL A 197 -3.43 3.31 7.92
N ASN A 198 -4.27 2.98 8.90
CA ASN A 198 -5.04 3.94 9.69
C ASN A 198 -4.52 4.11 11.12
N ASN A 199 -3.37 3.52 11.43
CA ASN A 199 -2.78 3.57 12.76
C ASN A 199 -2.55 5.03 13.22
N PRO A 200 -2.92 5.41 14.45
CA PRO A 200 -2.57 6.70 15.04
C PRO A 200 -1.06 6.78 15.31
N LEU A 201 -0.57 7.94 15.72
CA LEU A 201 0.85 8.10 16.07
C LEU A 201 1.23 7.29 17.31
N LEU A 202 0.42 7.39 18.37
CA LEU A 202 0.72 6.91 19.73
C LEU A 202 -0.26 5.81 20.18
N GLY A 203 0.10 5.11 21.25
CA GLY A 203 -0.75 4.14 21.93
C GLY A 203 -0.61 2.70 21.42
N GLU A 204 -1.49 1.81 21.89
CA GLU A 204 -1.43 0.36 21.62
C GLU A 204 -1.56 0.00 20.14
N SER A 205 -2.28 0.83 19.37
CA SER A 205 -2.39 0.72 17.92
C SER A 205 -1.47 1.69 17.18
N GLY A 206 -0.58 2.38 17.89
CA GLY A 206 0.31 3.43 17.39
C GLY A 206 1.51 2.92 16.61
N ALA A 207 2.33 3.86 16.13
CA ALA A 207 3.46 3.59 15.25
C ALA A 207 4.47 2.59 15.87
N VAL A 208 4.85 2.84 17.13
CA VAL A 208 5.88 2.07 17.84
C VAL A 208 5.36 0.69 18.23
N ALA A 209 4.13 0.61 18.74
CA ALA A 209 3.52 -0.66 19.14
C ALA A 209 3.37 -1.63 17.96
N ILE A 210 2.87 -1.14 16.82
CA ILE A 210 2.56 -1.98 15.65
C ILE A 210 3.77 -2.21 14.75
N PHE A 211 4.55 -1.17 14.46
CA PHE A 211 5.63 -1.24 13.46
C PHE A 211 7.04 -1.23 14.06
N GLY A 212 7.20 -0.91 15.35
CA GLY A 212 8.48 -0.97 16.06
C GLY A 212 9.17 -2.34 16.01
N PRO A 213 8.48 -3.47 16.29
CA PRO A 213 9.11 -4.79 16.33
C PRO A 213 9.79 -5.19 15.02
N GLN A 214 9.14 -4.95 13.87
CA GLN A 214 9.75 -5.25 12.57
C GLN A 214 10.97 -4.38 12.26
N LYS A 215 11.07 -3.19 12.86
CA LYS A 215 12.23 -2.27 12.78
C LYS A 215 13.28 -2.52 13.87
N GLY A 216 13.11 -3.58 14.66
CA GLY A 216 14.09 -4.04 15.65
C GLY A 216 13.92 -3.46 17.05
N ALA A 217 12.82 -2.74 17.32
CA ALA A 217 12.56 -2.19 18.65
C ALA A 217 12.08 -3.31 19.60
N GLY A 218 12.92 -3.64 20.58
CA GLY A 218 12.54 -4.44 21.73
C GLY A 218 11.70 -3.64 22.72
N GLU A 219 11.38 -4.25 23.85
CA GLU A 219 10.53 -3.60 24.86
C GLU A 219 11.13 -2.30 25.40
N ALA A 220 12.43 -2.29 25.70
CA ALA A 220 13.13 -1.12 26.19
C ALA A 220 13.18 0.01 25.14
N GLU A 221 13.50 -0.31 23.89
CA GLU A 221 13.52 0.70 22.82
C GLU A 221 12.13 1.27 22.56
N ARG A 222 11.07 0.44 22.62
CA ARG A 222 9.70 0.91 22.42
C ARG A 222 9.28 1.93 23.48
N VAL A 223 9.69 1.76 24.74
CA VAL A 223 9.40 2.76 25.80
C VAL A 223 10.03 4.11 25.47
N VAL A 224 11.29 4.11 25.02
CA VAL A 224 12.02 5.33 24.64
C VAL A 224 11.36 5.99 23.42
N LEU A 225 11.05 5.20 22.39
CA LEU A 225 10.44 5.69 21.15
C LEU A 225 9.05 6.28 21.40
N GLU A 226 8.22 5.61 22.20
CA GLU A 226 6.88 6.10 22.55
C GLU A 226 6.97 7.44 23.30
N ALA A 227 7.86 7.54 24.30
CA ALA A 227 8.09 8.77 25.02
C ALA A 227 8.62 9.91 24.11
N GLY A 228 9.53 9.58 23.20
CA GLY A 228 10.07 10.51 22.22
C GLY A 228 9.01 11.02 21.25
N LEU A 229 8.18 10.14 20.68
CA LEU A 229 7.08 10.54 19.80
C LEU A 229 6.02 11.35 20.54
N ALA A 230 5.70 11.01 21.78
CA ALA A 230 4.77 11.80 22.60
C ALA A 230 5.31 13.21 22.85
N ARG A 231 6.61 13.33 23.14
CA ARG A 231 7.27 14.64 23.30
C ARG A 231 7.26 15.44 22.00
N PHE A 232 7.62 14.82 20.88
CA PHE A 232 7.60 15.44 19.57
C PHE A 232 6.20 15.93 19.19
N ALA A 233 5.18 15.08 19.36
CA ALA A 233 3.80 15.43 19.10
C ALA A 233 3.31 16.59 19.97
N SER A 234 3.68 16.64 21.26
CA SER A 234 3.32 17.75 22.14
C SER A 234 3.81 19.09 21.60
N LEU A 235 5.04 19.15 21.08
CA LEU A 235 5.62 20.38 20.55
C LEU A 235 5.07 20.73 19.16
N VAL A 236 4.75 19.74 18.33
CA VAL A 236 4.03 19.97 17.07
C VAL A 236 2.63 20.51 17.34
N THR A 237 1.90 19.95 18.30
CA THR A 237 0.57 20.42 18.71
C THR A 237 0.61 21.87 19.22
N GLU A 238 1.64 22.23 20.00
CA GLU A 238 1.85 23.61 20.43
C GLU A 238 2.11 24.55 19.24
N ALA A 239 3.01 24.16 18.33
CA ALA A 239 3.37 24.98 17.18
C ALA A 239 2.22 25.14 16.17
N MET A 240 1.40 24.11 15.99
CA MET A 240 0.31 24.08 15.00
C MET A 240 -1.06 24.47 15.59
N GLY A 241 -1.20 24.51 16.91
CA GLY A 241 -2.46 24.83 17.61
C GLY A 241 -3.55 23.76 17.49
N ARG A 242 -3.20 22.53 17.11
CA ARG A 242 -4.13 21.40 16.92
C ARG A 242 -3.46 20.07 17.24
N ASP A 243 -4.21 19.13 17.80
CA ASP A 243 -3.75 17.76 18.05
C ASP A 243 -4.16 16.84 16.90
N ASP A 244 -3.17 16.41 16.13
CA ASP A 244 -3.34 15.52 14.97
C ASP A 244 -2.85 14.08 15.24
N THR A 245 -2.51 13.74 16.48
CA THR A 245 -1.90 12.43 16.81
C THR A 245 -2.82 11.24 16.50
N GLY A 246 -4.13 11.47 16.54
CA GLY A 246 -5.16 10.49 16.23
C GLY A 246 -5.61 10.44 14.77
N LEU A 247 -5.04 11.25 13.87
CA LEU A 247 -5.44 11.22 12.47
C LEU A 247 -5.16 9.84 11.85
N PRO A 248 -6.07 9.31 11.01
CA PRO A 248 -5.80 8.10 10.25
C PRO A 248 -4.52 8.24 9.42
N GLY A 249 -3.59 7.31 9.61
CA GLY A 249 -2.30 7.30 8.93
C GLY A 249 -1.20 8.08 9.64
N ALA A 250 -1.48 8.75 10.77
CA ALA A 250 -0.47 9.47 11.54
C ALA A 250 0.71 8.57 11.96
N GLY A 251 0.45 7.31 12.32
CA GLY A 251 1.48 6.34 12.68
C GLY A 251 2.22 5.69 11.52
N ALA A 252 1.83 5.99 10.27
CA ALA A 252 2.45 5.42 9.10
C ALA A 252 3.94 5.76 9.05
N ALA A 253 4.74 4.78 8.63
CA ALA A 253 6.18 4.91 8.46
C ALA A 253 6.93 5.42 9.70
N GLY A 254 6.48 5.04 10.91
CA GLY A 254 7.15 5.46 12.15
C GLY A 254 6.85 6.90 12.55
N GLY A 255 5.70 7.42 12.11
CA GLY A 255 5.25 8.79 12.39
C GLY A 255 5.60 9.81 11.30
N VAL A 256 6.22 9.41 10.18
CA VAL A 256 6.39 10.30 9.02
C VAL A 256 5.03 10.77 8.48
N GLY A 257 4.01 9.91 8.50
CA GLY A 257 2.63 10.29 8.16
C GLY A 257 2.12 11.44 9.02
N TYR A 258 2.37 11.40 10.34
CA TYR A 258 2.02 12.48 11.25
C TYR A 258 2.71 13.80 10.88
N ALA A 259 4.03 13.82 10.69
CA ALA A 259 4.73 15.04 10.28
C ALA A 259 4.23 15.57 8.91
N ALA A 260 3.96 14.68 7.96
CA ALA A 260 3.42 15.05 6.66
C ALA A 260 2.05 15.73 6.79
N GLN A 261 1.13 15.19 7.61
CA GLN A 261 -0.21 15.74 7.81
C GLN A 261 -0.24 16.98 8.70
N ALA A 262 0.41 16.89 9.87
CA ALA A 262 0.35 17.90 10.92
C ALA A 262 1.15 19.15 10.55
N VAL A 263 2.37 18.95 10.01
CA VAL A 263 3.32 20.04 9.72
C VAL A 263 3.31 20.44 8.25
N LEU A 264 3.37 19.47 7.33
CA LEU A 264 3.45 19.76 5.90
C LEU A 264 2.09 19.93 5.21
N GLY A 265 0.97 19.66 5.91
CA GLY A 265 -0.37 19.79 5.37
C GLY A 265 -0.70 18.80 4.25
N ALA A 266 -0.01 17.66 4.19
CA ALA A 266 -0.21 16.65 3.16
C ALA A 266 -1.56 15.93 3.30
N ALA A 267 -2.19 15.68 2.16
CA ALA A 267 -3.38 14.83 2.08
C ALA A 267 -2.98 13.34 2.13
N MET A 268 -3.74 12.52 2.84
CA MET A 268 -3.58 11.06 2.82
C MET A 268 -4.54 10.47 1.79
N ARG A 269 -4.04 9.60 0.92
CA ARG A 269 -4.86 8.84 -0.03
C ARG A 269 -4.47 7.36 -0.01
N PRO A 270 -5.43 6.44 -0.28
CA PRO A 270 -5.11 5.03 -0.50
C PRO A 270 -4.02 4.88 -1.55
N GLY A 271 -2.96 4.15 -1.23
CA GLY A 271 -1.74 4.09 -2.00
C GLY A 271 -1.94 3.48 -3.38
N VAL A 272 -2.62 2.34 -3.44
CA VAL A 272 -2.92 1.68 -4.72
C VAL A 272 -3.71 2.56 -5.68
N GLU A 273 -4.71 3.32 -5.19
CA GLU A 273 -5.51 4.22 -6.03
C GLU A 273 -4.64 5.32 -6.62
N LEU A 274 -3.84 5.97 -5.77
CA LEU A 274 -2.96 7.04 -6.19
C LEU A 274 -1.90 6.55 -7.19
N VAL A 275 -1.35 5.35 -6.98
CA VAL A 275 -0.39 4.75 -7.92
C VAL A 275 -1.07 4.44 -9.25
N LEU A 276 -2.26 3.83 -9.27
CA LEU A 276 -2.97 3.53 -10.52
C LEU A 276 -3.31 4.79 -11.32
N GLU A 277 -3.69 5.88 -10.66
CA GLU A 277 -3.90 7.19 -11.28
C GLU A 277 -2.61 7.73 -11.91
N LEU A 278 -1.51 7.74 -11.15
CA LEU A 278 -0.21 8.21 -11.63
C LEU A 278 0.28 7.41 -12.85
N MET A 279 -0.04 6.12 -12.89
CA MET A 279 0.37 5.24 -13.96
C MET A 279 -0.56 5.28 -15.18
N GLY A 280 -1.68 6.00 -15.13
CA GLY A 280 -2.65 6.05 -16.23
C GLY A 280 -3.35 4.72 -16.47
N PHE A 281 -3.63 3.96 -15.42
CA PHE A 281 -4.27 2.64 -15.51
C PHE A 281 -5.63 2.69 -16.23
N GLU A 282 -6.40 3.76 -16.03
CA GLU A 282 -7.70 3.98 -16.68
C GLU A 282 -7.59 3.91 -18.23
N ALA A 283 -6.60 4.60 -18.80
CA ALA A 283 -6.36 4.57 -20.25
C ALA A 283 -5.88 3.19 -20.74
N LEU A 284 -5.25 2.40 -19.87
CA LEU A 284 -4.89 1.02 -20.20
C LEU A 284 -6.11 0.09 -20.22
N CYS A 285 -7.15 0.40 -19.45
CA CYS A 285 -8.39 -0.37 -19.40
C CYS A 285 -9.28 -0.18 -20.64
N GLU A 286 -9.13 0.90 -21.41
CA GLU A 286 -9.93 1.15 -22.61
C GLU A 286 -9.77 0.06 -23.68
N GLY A 287 -10.80 -0.77 -23.87
CA GLY A 287 -10.78 -1.89 -24.81
C GLY A 287 -10.09 -3.15 -24.27
N ALA A 288 -9.74 -3.17 -22.98
CA ALA A 288 -9.21 -4.35 -22.32
C ALA A 288 -10.33 -5.38 -22.07
N SER A 289 -9.96 -6.65 -22.21
CA SER A 289 -10.84 -7.80 -22.05
C SER A 289 -10.65 -8.53 -20.72
N LEU A 290 -9.53 -8.28 -20.05
CA LEU A 290 -9.11 -8.90 -18.80
C LEU A 290 -8.04 -8.04 -18.13
N VAL A 291 -8.10 -7.97 -16.80
CA VAL A 291 -7.01 -7.45 -15.97
C VAL A 291 -6.41 -8.61 -15.17
N VAL A 292 -5.08 -8.72 -15.19
CA VAL A 292 -4.32 -9.62 -14.33
C VAL A 292 -3.65 -8.79 -13.25
N THR A 293 -3.89 -9.11 -11.98
CA THR A 293 -3.19 -8.51 -10.85
C THR A 293 -2.51 -9.58 -10.00
N GLY A 294 -1.79 -9.18 -8.97
CA GLY A 294 -1.07 -10.12 -8.13
C GLY A 294 -0.16 -9.47 -7.11
N GLU A 295 0.15 -10.24 -6.06
CA GLU A 295 1.17 -9.94 -5.06
C GLU A 295 1.67 -11.25 -4.45
N GLY A 296 2.73 -11.20 -3.62
CA GLY A 296 3.34 -12.42 -3.07
C GLY A 296 2.41 -13.28 -2.19
N SER A 297 1.50 -12.67 -1.43
CA SER A 297 0.58 -13.37 -0.53
C SER A 297 -0.75 -12.66 -0.49
N LEU A 298 -1.83 -13.31 -0.94
CA LEU A 298 -3.19 -12.80 -0.79
C LEU A 298 -3.75 -13.22 0.57
N ASP A 299 -4.05 -12.26 1.43
CA ASP A 299 -4.66 -12.47 2.73
C ASP A 299 -5.81 -11.48 2.97
N ARG A 300 -6.51 -11.59 4.10
CA ARG A 300 -7.64 -10.69 4.38
C ARG A 300 -7.23 -9.22 4.43
N GLN A 301 -5.97 -8.89 4.73
CA GLN A 301 -5.51 -7.51 4.67
C GLN A 301 -5.41 -7.03 3.22
N THR A 302 -5.12 -7.92 2.27
CA THR A 302 -5.19 -7.61 0.84
C THR A 302 -6.54 -7.04 0.45
N LEU A 303 -7.62 -7.65 0.98
CA LEU A 303 -8.99 -7.22 0.72
C LEU A 303 -9.33 -5.86 1.32
N LEU A 304 -8.56 -5.40 2.29
CA LEU A 304 -8.76 -4.15 3.01
C LEU A 304 -8.07 -2.93 2.35
N GLY A 305 -7.59 -3.08 1.11
CA GLY A 305 -7.11 -1.93 0.32
C GLY A 305 -5.73 -2.06 -0.30
N LYS A 306 -5.10 -3.25 -0.30
CA LYS A 306 -3.81 -3.45 -0.98
C LYS A 306 -3.96 -3.59 -2.50
N THR A 307 -2.82 -3.70 -3.18
CA THR A 307 -2.68 -3.71 -4.64
C THR A 307 -3.76 -4.53 -5.39
N PRO A 308 -3.94 -5.85 -5.14
CA PRO A 308 -4.93 -6.64 -5.86
C PRO A 308 -6.38 -6.15 -5.74
N ALA A 309 -6.79 -5.69 -4.55
CA ALA A 309 -8.15 -5.20 -4.32
C ALA A 309 -8.37 -3.82 -4.96
N GLY A 310 -7.37 -2.95 -4.90
CA GLY A 310 -7.43 -1.64 -5.58
C GLY A 310 -7.50 -1.78 -7.10
N VAL A 311 -6.66 -2.64 -7.68
CA VAL A 311 -6.71 -2.95 -9.12
C VAL A 311 -8.06 -3.58 -9.50
N ALA A 312 -8.58 -4.50 -8.69
CA ALA A 312 -9.86 -5.14 -8.96
C ALA A 312 -11.00 -4.11 -9.00
N ARG A 313 -11.07 -3.23 -8.00
CA ARG A 313 -12.07 -2.15 -7.94
C ARG A 313 -11.96 -1.17 -9.11
N ALA A 314 -10.74 -0.77 -9.48
CA ALA A 314 -10.51 0.11 -10.63
C ALA A 314 -10.98 -0.56 -11.93
N ALA A 315 -10.63 -1.82 -12.16
CA ALA A 315 -11.06 -2.57 -13.34
C ALA A 315 -12.57 -2.82 -13.39
N GLN A 316 -13.20 -3.04 -12.25
CA GLN A 316 -14.65 -3.22 -12.13
C GLN A 316 -15.44 -1.97 -12.54
N ALA A 317 -14.91 -0.77 -12.30
CA ALA A 317 -15.53 0.47 -12.76
C ALA A 317 -15.67 0.51 -14.30
N HIS A 318 -14.85 -0.27 -15.02
CA HIS A 318 -14.90 -0.46 -16.48
C HIS A 318 -15.63 -1.75 -16.90
N GLY A 319 -16.17 -2.53 -15.96
CA GLY A 319 -16.83 -3.81 -16.24
C GLY A 319 -15.88 -4.92 -16.71
N ILE A 320 -14.57 -4.80 -16.43
CA ILE A 320 -13.55 -5.73 -16.90
C ILE A 320 -13.33 -6.82 -15.85
N PRO A 321 -13.34 -8.12 -16.22
CA PRO A 321 -13.04 -9.19 -15.28
C PRO A 321 -11.58 -9.14 -14.82
N VAL A 322 -11.35 -9.50 -13.56
CA VAL A 322 -10.03 -9.46 -12.91
C VAL A 322 -9.65 -10.86 -12.46
N VAL A 323 -8.41 -11.27 -12.74
CA VAL A 323 -7.80 -12.49 -12.17
C VAL A 323 -6.58 -12.10 -11.35
N ALA A 324 -6.36 -12.80 -10.23
CA ALA A 324 -5.19 -12.58 -9.40
C ALA A 324 -4.23 -13.77 -9.47
N VAL A 325 -2.94 -13.49 -9.61
CA VAL A 325 -1.86 -14.48 -9.52
C VAL A 325 -1.01 -14.15 -8.30
N CYS A 326 -0.75 -15.11 -7.43
CA CYS A 326 -0.03 -14.84 -6.19
C CYS A 326 0.94 -15.96 -5.83
N GLY A 327 1.91 -15.69 -4.95
CA GLY A 327 2.76 -16.74 -4.40
C GLY A 327 1.94 -17.75 -3.60
N ARG A 328 1.13 -17.26 -2.66
CA ARG A 328 0.14 -18.06 -1.92
C ARG A 328 -1.18 -17.31 -1.75
N SER A 329 -2.26 -18.06 -1.54
CA SER A 329 -3.55 -17.51 -1.13
C SER A 329 -3.95 -18.07 0.24
N LEU A 330 -4.31 -17.17 1.16
CA LEU A 330 -4.93 -17.47 2.45
C LEU A 330 -6.42 -17.09 2.46
N LEU A 331 -6.96 -16.69 1.30
CA LEU A 331 -8.35 -16.28 1.15
C LEU A 331 -9.27 -17.50 1.02
N SER A 332 -10.43 -17.45 1.67
CA SER A 332 -11.52 -18.39 1.40
C SER A 332 -12.19 -18.10 0.05
N ALA A 333 -13.02 -19.02 -0.45
CA ALA A 333 -13.80 -18.78 -1.67
C ALA A 333 -14.77 -17.59 -1.54
N GLU A 334 -15.30 -17.37 -0.32
CA GLU A 334 -16.16 -16.22 -0.01
C GLU A 334 -15.37 -14.91 -0.04
N ASP A 335 -14.18 -14.90 0.55
CA ASP A 335 -13.24 -13.77 0.53
C ASP A 335 -12.90 -13.37 -0.93
N VAL A 336 -12.65 -14.35 -1.80
CA VAL A 336 -12.40 -14.10 -3.24
C VAL A 336 -13.63 -13.52 -3.93
N ALA A 337 -14.81 -14.08 -3.70
CA ALA A 337 -16.04 -13.57 -4.30
C ALA A 337 -16.35 -12.12 -3.89
N ALA A 338 -16.08 -11.77 -2.63
CA ALA A 338 -16.28 -10.42 -2.10
C ALA A 338 -15.24 -9.41 -2.62
N SER A 339 -14.04 -9.88 -3.00
CA SER A 339 -12.93 -9.03 -3.45
C SER A 339 -13.11 -8.40 -4.83
N GLY A 340 -14.07 -8.90 -5.60
CA GLY A 340 -14.22 -8.52 -7.00
C GLY A 340 -13.27 -9.21 -7.98
N ILE A 341 -12.39 -10.08 -7.49
CA ILE A 341 -11.52 -10.94 -8.28
C ILE A 341 -12.32 -12.16 -8.72
N ALA A 342 -12.37 -12.42 -10.02
CA ALA A 342 -13.11 -13.54 -10.59
C ALA A 342 -12.45 -14.89 -10.26
N GLN A 343 -11.12 -14.93 -10.21
CA GLN A 343 -10.36 -16.14 -9.92
C GLN A 343 -8.99 -15.81 -9.35
N VAL A 344 -8.56 -16.60 -8.35
CA VAL A 344 -7.23 -16.56 -7.77
C VAL A 344 -6.43 -17.78 -8.21
N TYR A 345 -5.15 -17.54 -8.49
CA TYR A 345 -4.18 -18.52 -8.94
C TYR A 345 -2.91 -18.43 -8.08
N ALA A 346 -2.74 -19.34 -7.11
CA ALA A 346 -1.56 -19.37 -6.26
C ALA A 346 -0.45 -20.27 -6.81
N LEU A 347 0.82 -19.84 -6.71
CA LEU A 347 1.97 -20.69 -7.05
C LEU A 347 2.03 -21.94 -6.17
N THR A 348 1.58 -21.85 -4.92
CA THR A 348 1.47 -22.99 -4.00
C THR A 348 0.53 -24.09 -4.47
N ASP A 349 -0.38 -23.81 -5.41
CA ASP A 349 -1.25 -24.82 -6.02
C ASP A 349 -0.52 -25.63 -7.12
N LEU A 350 0.60 -25.10 -7.63
CA LEU A 350 1.48 -25.74 -8.62
C LEU A 350 2.66 -26.43 -7.96
N GLU A 351 3.21 -25.81 -6.93
CA GLU A 351 4.38 -26.27 -6.17
C GLU A 351 4.09 -26.09 -4.66
N PRO A 352 3.83 -27.17 -3.91
CA PRO A 352 3.49 -27.06 -2.49
C PRO A 352 4.61 -26.50 -1.59
N ASP A 353 5.88 -26.55 -2.01
CA ASP A 353 7.00 -26.01 -1.22
C ASP A 353 7.15 -24.49 -1.39
N PRO A 354 6.89 -23.67 -0.34
CA PRO A 354 6.99 -22.22 -0.44
C PRO A 354 8.40 -21.73 -0.76
N ALA A 355 9.46 -22.44 -0.36
CA ALA A 355 10.83 -22.04 -0.66
C ALA A 355 11.14 -22.19 -2.15
N VAL A 356 10.62 -23.24 -2.79
CA VAL A 356 10.69 -23.41 -4.24
C VAL A 356 9.82 -22.36 -4.93
N CYS A 357 8.60 -22.09 -4.44
CA CYS A 357 7.78 -21.00 -4.98
C CYS A 357 8.51 -19.66 -4.96
N MET A 358 9.21 -19.32 -3.88
CA MET A 358 9.94 -18.06 -3.76
C MET A 358 11.18 -18.00 -4.66
N SER A 359 11.95 -19.09 -4.76
CA SER A 359 13.18 -19.11 -5.55
C SER A 359 12.93 -19.26 -7.06
N ASP A 360 11.81 -19.88 -7.45
CA ASP A 360 11.49 -20.24 -8.84
C ASP A 360 10.17 -19.62 -9.33
N ALA A 361 9.72 -18.55 -8.65
CA ALA A 361 8.46 -17.86 -8.95
C ALA A 361 8.32 -17.49 -10.43
N ALA A 362 9.40 -17.00 -11.06
CA ALA A 362 9.36 -16.56 -12.44
C ALA A 362 9.04 -17.73 -13.39
N ARG A 363 9.61 -18.92 -13.17
CA ARG A 363 9.29 -20.10 -13.98
C ARG A 363 7.86 -20.56 -13.75
N LEU A 364 7.42 -20.57 -12.49
CA LEU A 364 6.06 -20.99 -12.14
C LEU A 364 4.99 -20.03 -12.71
N LEU A 365 5.27 -18.72 -12.75
CA LEU A 365 4.45 -17.70 -13.39
C LEU A 365 4.42 -17.85 -14.92
N ARG A 366 5.55 -18.23 -15.53
CA ARG A 366 5.65 -18.48 -16.99
C ARG A 366 4.95 -19.76 -17.42
N ALA A 367 4.91 -20.78 -16.57
CA ALA A 367 4.66 -22.16 -16.97
C ALA A 367 3.32 -22.37 -17.70
N PRO A 368 3.34 -22.74 -19.00
CA PRO A 368 2.18 -23.28 -19.68
C PRO A 368 2.12 -24.78 -19.37
N GLY A 369 1.50 -25.19 -18.26
CA GLY A 369 1.61 -26.60 -17.81
C GLY A 369 0.91 -27.65 -18.70
N PRO A 370 1.55 -28.82 -18.94
CA PRO A 370 0.87 -30.12 -18.93
C PRO A 370 1.62 -31.19 -18.09
N PRO A 371 1.02 -32.37 -17.72
CA PRO A 371 -0.33 -32.88 -17.98
C PRO A 371 -1.12 -33.22 -16.69
N ARG A 372 -1.13 -32.35 -15.67
CA ARG A 372 -2.09 -32.47 -14.54
C ARG A 372 -2.97 -31.23 -14.30
N LEU A 373 -2.78 -30.16 -15.07
CA LEU A 373 -3.53 -28.92 -14.95
C LEU A 373 -4.15 -28.51 -16.28
N THR A 374 -5.26 -29.16 -16.65
CA THR A 374 -6.15 -28.69 -17.73
C THR A 374 -6.89 -27.39 -17.39
N ARG A 375 -6.58 -26.72 -16.27
CA ARG A 375 -7.33 -25.57 -15.76
C ARG A 375 -6.55 -24.27 -15.56
N TRP A 376 -5.22 -24.24 -15.67
CA TRP A 376 -4.45 -23.05 -15.26
C TRP A 376 -4.08 -22.10 -16.42
N PRO A 377 -3.51 -22.53 -17.56
CA PRO A 377 -3.28 -21.62 -18.70
C PRO A 377 -4.38 -21.72 -19.76
N ASN A 378 -4.91 -22.92 -19.99
CA ASN A 378 -5.99 -23.13 -20.96
C ASN A 378 -7.32 -22.51 -20.50
N LEU A 379 -7.57 -22.35 -19.19
CA LEU A 379 -8.80 -21.72 -18.70
C LEU A 379 -8.67 -20.20 -18.54
N ILE A 380 -7.50 -19.66 -18.23
CA ILE A 380 -7.31 -18.20 -18.23
C ILE A 380 -7.35 -17.67 -19.66
N TRP A 381 -6.69 -18.37 -20.60
CA TRP A 381 -6.45 -17.83 -21.94
C TRP A 381 -7.36 -18.39 -23.05
N ARG A 382 -8.01 -19.57 -22.88
CA ARG A 382 -9.01 -20.08 -23.85
C ARG A 382 -10.48 -19.83 -23.46
N THR A 383 -10.81 -19.64 -22.18
CA THR A 383 -12.23 -19.49 -21.73
C THR A 383 -12.77 -18.07 -21.81
N LEU A 384 -12.00 -17.12 -22.33
CA LEU A 384 -12.49 -15.81 -22.78
C LEU A 384 -13.35 -15.93 -24.06
N GLY A 385 -14.08 -17.03 -24.28
CA GLY A 385 -15.10 -17.13 -25.32
C GLY A 385 -16.45 -16.51 -24.86
N PRO A 386 -17.44 -16.36 -25.76
CA PRO A 386 -18.66 -15.57 -25.54
C PRO A 386 -19.65 -16.09 -24.47
N ARG A 387 -19.23 -16.97 -23.56
CA ARG A 387 -20.05 -17.48 -22.46
C ARG A 387 -19.38 -17.20 -21.12
N TRP A 388 -19.26 -15.93 -20.79
CA TRP A 388 -19.08 -15.50 -19.41
C TRP A 388 -20.46 -15.30 -18.78
N PRO A 389 -20.84 -16.00 -17.69
CA PRO A 389 -22.07 -15.67 -16.98
C PRO A 389 -21.81 -14.38 -16.21
N ILE A 390 -22.16 -13.25 -16.81
CA ILE A 390 -22.49 -12.04 -16.04
C ILE A 390 -23.66 -12.46 -15.16
N ARG A 391 -23.44 -12.63 -13.85
CA ARG A 391 -24.58 -12.73 -12.93
C ARG A 391 -25.29 -11.38 -12.99
N PRO A 392 -26.58 -11.32 -13.35
CA PRO A 392 -27.35 -10.11 -13.15
C PRO A 392 -27.42 -9.83 -11.65
N SER A 393 -27.48 -8.55 -11.33
CA SER A 393 -27.79 -7.99 -10.02
C SER A 393 -28.97 -8.71 -9.36
N VAL A 394 -28.91 -8.76 -8.03
CA VAL A 394 -30.00 -9.17 -7.14
C VAL A 394 -31.25 -8.38 -7.50
N ASP A 395 -32.22 -9.03 -8.16
CA ASP A 395 -33.66 -8.82 -8.02
C ASP A 395 -34.40 -9.93 -8.80
N ASP A 396 -35.57 -10.30 -8.30
CA ASP A 396 -36.49 -11.36 -8.77
C ASP A 396 -36.19 -12.81 -8.36
N ALA A 397 -36.28 -13.05 -7.05
CA ALA A 397 -36.76 -14.34 -6.53
C ALA A 397 -38.27 -14.24 -6.23
N VAL A 398 -39.11 -14.23 -7.27
CA VAL A 398 -40.53 -14.59 -7.13
C VAL A 398 -40.60 -16.11 -6.98
N LEU A 399 -40.68 -16.57 -5.74
CA LEU A 399 -40.97 -17.96 -5.40
C LEU A 399 -42.40 -18.31 -5.84
N SER A 400 -42.53 -19.01 -6.95
CA SER A 400 -43.75 -19.73 -7.33
C SER A 400 -43.92 -20.96 -6.44
N VAL A 401 -44.83 -20.88 -5.48
CA VAL A 401 -45.27 -22.03 -4.64
C VAL A 401 -46.38 -22.79 -5.38
N PRO A 402 -46.34 -24.14 -5.46
CA PRO A 402 -47.46 -24.93 -5.97
C PRO A 402 -48.63 -24.94 -4.97
N LYS A 403 -49.84 -24.66 -5.46
CA LYS A 403 -51.10 -24.82 -4.73
C LYS A 403 -51.45 -26.30 -4.57
N THR A 404 -51.58 -26.77 -3.33
CA THR A 404 -52.64 -27.71 -2.92
C THR A 404 -52.98 -27.48 -1.44
N GLU A 405 -54.25 -27.11 -1.21
CA GLU A 405 -55.18 -27.50 -0.12
C GLU A 405 -54.60 -27.95 1.23
N GLN A 406 -55.06 -27.56 2.42
CA GLN A 406 -56.29 -26.98 2.97
C GLN A 406 -55.98 -26.68 4.47
N GLY A 407 -56.73 -25.76 5.12
CA GLY A 407 -56.93 -25.83 6.58
C GLY A 407 -56.48 -24.64 7.43
N ALA A 408 -57.31 -23.60 7.45
CA ALA A 408 -57.83 -22.87 8.61
C ALA A 408 -56.97 -22.57 9.88
N VAL A 409 -57.22 -21.35 10.39
CA VAL A 409 -57.31 -20.92 11.81
C VAL A 409 -56.28 -19.88 12.30
N LEU A 410 -56.76 -18.63 12.31
CA LEU A 410 -56.67 -17.56 13.34
C LEU A 410 -55.32 -17.09 13.93
N ALA A 411 -55.03 -15.82 13.59
CA ALA A 411 -54.91 -14.66 14.49
C ALA A 411 -54.05 -14.76 15.78
N ARG A 412 -53.01 -13.89 15.86
CA ARG A 412 -53.00 -12.66 16.68
C ARG A 412 -51.63 -11.97 16.66
N THR A 413 -51.70 -10.66 16.41
CA THR A 413 -50.85 -9.53 16.81
C THR A 413 -49.88 -9.72 17.99
N LEU A 414 -48.70 -9.11 17.89
CA LEU A 414 -48.12 -8.04 18.78
C LEU A 414 -46.64 -7.80 18.36
N THR A 415 -46.27 -6.67 17.74
CA THR A 415 -45.62 -5.50 18.41
C THR A 415 -44.82 -5.90 19.65
N GLY A 416 -43.49 -5.89 19.66
CA GLY A 416 -42.55 -4.82 19.34
C GLY A 416 -41.84 -4.44 20.64
N TRP A 417 -40.59 -4.84 20.85
CA TRP A 417 -39.84 -4.58 22.10
C TRP A 417 -38.49 -3.93 21.80
N ALA A 418 -38.34 -2.71 22.31
CA ALA A 418 -37.08 -2.05 22.59
C ALA A 418 -36.95 -1.89 24.12
N ASN A 419 -35.70 -1.83 24.57
CA ASN A 419 -35.18 -1.23 25.81
C ASN A 419 -35.20 -2.03 27.14
N GLU A 420 -33.99 -2.52 27.46
CA GLU A 420 -33.13 -2.07 28.58
C GLU A 420 -33.36 -2.60 30.03
N PRO A 421 -32.35 -2.46 30.94
CA PRO A 421 -31.79 -3.59 31.68
C PRO A 421 -32.00 -3.51 33.20
N LYS A 422 -31.84 -4.63 33.91
CA LYS A 422 -31.59 -4.65 35.37
C LYS A 422 -30.70 -5.83 35.74
N GLY A 423 -29.69 -5.55 36.56
CA GLY A 423 -28.78 -6.55 37.10
C GLY A 423 -29.23 -7.21 38.41
N ILE A 424 -28.21 -7.70 39.11
CA ILE A 424 -28.10 -8.16 40.51
C ILE A 424 -28.02 -9.69 40.72
N CYS A 425 -26.96 -10.06 41.49
CA CYS A 425 -26.66 -11.30 42.23
C CYS A 425 -26.53 -12.60 41.40
N GLY A 426 -25.44 -13.38 41.48
CA GLY A 426 -24.57 -13.67 42.62
C GLY A 426 -24.75 -15.15 42.99
N VAL A 427 -23.64 -15.90 43.07
CA VAL A 427 -23.34 -17.08 43.90
C VAL A 427 -22.53 -18.15 43.14
N ARG A 428 -21.32 -18.37 43.68
CA ARG A 428 -20.32 -19.46 43.55
C ARG A 428 -19.40 -19.50 42.34
#